data_AF-A0A972SJE7-F1
#
_entry.id   AF-A0A972SJE7-F1
#
_cell.length_a   1.000
_cell.length_b   1.000
_cell.length_c   1.000
_cell.angle_alpha   90.00
_cell.angle_beta   90.00
_cell.angle_gamma   90.00
#
_symmetry.space_group_name_H-M   'P 1'
#
loop_
_entity.id
_entity.type
_entity.pdbx_description
1 polymer ?
#
loop_
_entity_poly.entity_id
_entity_poly.type
_entity_poly.pdbx_seq_one_letter_code
_entity_poly.pdbx_strand_id
1 'polypeptide(L)' 'MTVFSVIIGTVRQGCFSGKPARWILDHLKKREGVDARMLDLKDYPMPFFDAPVPPAMPGRPA' A
#
# COMPACT_ATOMS: atom_id res chain seq x y z
N MET A 1 20.58 -9.40 11.17
CA MET A 1 19.65 -9.46 10.02
C MET A 1 18.31 -8.98 10.50
N THR A 2 17.81 -7.88 9.94
CA THR A 2 16.57 -7.22 10.37
C THR A 2 15.54 -7.31 9.26
N VAL A 3 14.30 -7.69 9.59
CA VAL A 3 13.23 -7.86 8.62
C VAL A 3 12.34 -6.62 8.61
N PHE A 4 12.10 -6.04 7.44
CA PHE A 4 11.20 -4.91 7.24
C PHE A 4 10.10 -5.29 6.25
N SER A 5 8.86 -4.89 6.56
CA SER A 5 7.72 -5.04 5.65
C SER A 5 7.19 -3.67 5.27
N VAL A 6 7.08 -3.41 3.97
CA VAL A 6 6.39 -2.25 3.40
C VAL A 6 4.94 -2.65 3.17
N ILE A 7 4.01 -2.02 3.88
CA ILE A 7 2.59 -2.35 3.83
C ILE A 7 1.83 -1.27 3.04
N ILE A 8 1.14 -1.66 1.97
CA ILE A 8 0.20 -0.79 1.27
C ILE A 8 -1.15 -0.85 1.98
N GLY A 9 -1.47 0.23 2.71
CA GLY A 9 -2.65 0.29 3.58
C GLY A 9 -3.99 0.58 2.90
N THR A 10 -4.00 0.86 1.60
CA THR A 10 -5.22 1.24 0.86
C THR A 10 -5.48 0.26 -0.28
N VAL A 11 -6.74 -0.17 -0.41
CA VAL A 11 -7.21 -1.01 -1.51
C VAL A 11 -8.01 -0.22 -2.55
N ARG A 12 -8.14 1.10 -2.37
CA ARG A 12 -8.93 1.95 -3.26
C ARG A 12 -8.36 1.95 -4.67
N GLN A 13 -9.23 1.86 -5.67
CA GLN A 13 -8.81 1.92 -7.07
C GLN A 13 -8.18 3.28 -7.40
N GLY A 14 -7.19 3.28 -8.30
CA GLY A 14 -6.48 4.50 -8.72
C GLY A 14 -5.55 5.10 -7.66
N CYS A 15 -5.28 4.39 -6.56
CA CYS A 15 -4.38 4.90 -5.52
C CYS A 15 -2.92 5.01 -6.00
N PHE A 16 -2.24 6.07 -5.56
CA PHE A 16 -0.83 6.33 -5.88
C PHE A 16 0.14 5.46 -5.06
N SER A 17 -0.33 4.76 -4.02
CA SER A 17 0.46 4.09 -2.98
C SER A 17 1.46 3.04 -3.51
N GLY A 18 1.16 2.38 -4.64
CA GLY A 18 2.07 1.40 -5.24
C GLY A 18 3.43 1.99 -5.65
N LYS A 19 3.45 3.23 -6.14
CA LYS A 19 4.68 3.91 -6.59
C LYS A 19 5.67 4.18 -5.43
N PRO A 20 5.30 4.89 -4.35
CA PRO A 20 6.19 5.10 -3.21
C PRO A 20 6.52 3.79 -2.50
N ALA A 21 5.58 2.84 -2.39
CA ALA A 21 5.86 1.55 -1.75
C ALA A 21 6.98 0.79 -2.49
N ARG A 22 6.96 0.77 -3.83
CA ARG A 22 8.04 0.18 -4.64
C ARG A 22 9.37 0.92 -4.45
N TRP A 23 9.35 2.25 -4.47
CA TRP A 23 10.55 3.07 -4.26
C TRP A 23 11.20 2.82 -2.89
N ILE A 24 10.39 2.73 -1.82
CA ILE A 24 10.85 2.39 -0.46
C ILE A 24 11.47 0.99 -0.44
N LEU A 25 10.80 -0.01 -1.02
CA LEU A 25 11.30 -1.38 -1.08
C LEU A 25 12.66 -1.44 -1.79
N ASP A 26 12.80 -0.75 -2.92
CA ASP A 26 14.04 -0.70 -3.70
C ASP A 26 15.18 -0.02 -2.91
N HIS A 27 14.88 0.92 -2.01
CA HIS A 27 15.86 1.52 -1.12
C HIS A 27 16.25 0.63 0.06
N LEU A 28 15.29 -0.10 0.64
CA LEU A 28 15.56 -1.04 1.71
C LEU A 28 16.44 -2.20 1.23
N LYS A 29 16.20 -2.72 0.03
CA LYS A 29 17.01 -3.79 -0.59
C LYS A 29 18.48 -3.42 -0.84
N LYS A 30 18.82 -2.14 -0.85
CA LYS A 30 20.21 -1.66 -0.99
C LYS A 30 20.99 -1.66 0.33
N ARG A 31 20.33 -1.90 1.47
CA ARG A 31 20.96 -1.87 2.77
C ARG A 31 21.44 -3.25 3.17
N GLU A 32 22.71 -3.34 3.57
CA GLU A 32 23.25 -4.58 4.12
C GLU A 32 22.54 -4.95 5.43
N GLY A 33 22.31 -6.25 5.62
CA GLY A 33 21.67 -6.79 6.81
C GLY A 33 20.15 -6.58 6.89
N VAL A 34 19.50 -6.05 5.84
CA VAL A 34 18.05 -5.87 5.75
C VAL A 34 17.42 -6.90 4.81
N ASP A 35 16.41 -7.62 5.32
CA ASP A 35 15.46 -8.41 4.50
C ASP A 35 14.17 -7.59 4.35
N ALA A 36 13.90 -7.11 3.13
CA ALA A 36 12.77 -6.22 2.84
C ALA A 36 11.67 -6.94 2.05
N ARG A 37 10.44 -6.85 2.54
CA ARG A 37 9.24 -7.50 1.97
C ARG A 37 8.17 -6.47 1.64
N MET A 38 7.32 -6.81 0.68
CA MET A 38 6.13 -6.03 0.32
C MET A 38 4.88 -6.80 0.75
N LEU A 39 3.91 -6.10 1.31
CA LEU A 39 2.59 -6.61 1.61
C LEU A 39 1.54 -5.62 1.10
N ASP A 40 0.76 -6.02 0.10
CA ASP A 40 -0.39 -5.23 -0.36
C ASP A 40 -1.66 -5.78 0.30
N LEU A 41 -2.37 -4.93 1.04
CA LEU A 41 -3.62 -5.33 1.68
C LEU A 41 -4.71 -5.74 0.67
N LYS A 42 -4.58 -5.33 -0.60
CA LYS A 42 -5.48 -5.73 -1.68
C LYS A 42 -5.42 -7.23 -1.98
N ASP A 43 -4.30 -7.88 -1.70
CA ASP A 43 -4.10 -9.32 -1.94
C ASP A 43 -4.75 -10.20 -0.87
N TYR A 44 -5.32 -9.60 0.18
CA TYR A 44 -5.94 -10.30 1.29
C TYR A 44 -7.46 -10.12 1.24
N PRO A 45 -8.26 -11.20 1.36
CA PRO A 45 -9.73 -11.13 1.30
C PRO A 45 -10.31 -10.58 2.61
N MET A 46 -10.04 -9.30 2.88
CA MET A 46 -10.49 -8.57 4.06
C MET A 46 -11.56 -7.53 3.69
N PRO A 47 -12.48 -7.19 4.61
CA PRO A 47 -13.60 -6.29 4.32
C PRO A 47 -13.18 -4.80 4.32
N PHE A 48 -12.22 -4.45 3.47
CA PHE A 48 -11.75 -3.08 3.34
C PHE A 48 -12.67 -2.25 2.45
N PHE A 49 -12.79 -0.97 2.78
CA PHE A 49 -13.49 0.00 1.95
C PHE A 49 -12.62 0.43 0.75
N ASP A 50 -13.10 0.19 -0.47
CA ASP A 50 -12.34 0.36 -1.72
C ASP A 50 -12.88 1.44 -2.67
N ALA A 51 -14.02 2.07 -2.34
CA ALA A 51 -14.60 3.11 -3.19
C ALA A 51 -13.66 4.33 -3.31
N PRO A 52 -13.65 5.04 -4.46
CA PRO A 52 -12.77 6.19 -4.66
C PRO A 52 -13.12 7.38 -3.75
N VAL A 53 -14.40 7.55 -3.41
CA VAL A 53 -14.89 8.68 -2.61
C VAL A 53 -15.14 8.24 -1.16
N PRO A 54 -14.87 9.09 -0.14
CA PRO A 54 -15.19 8.77 1.24
C PRO A 54 -16.71 8.60 1.47
N PRO A 55 -17.14 7.71 2.40
CA PRO A 55 -18.55 7.52 2.73
C PRO A 55 -19.30 8.81 3.13
N ALA A 56 -18.57 9.78 3.71
CA ALA A 56 -19.12 11.05 4.16
C ALA A 56 -19.44 12.04 3.00
N MET A 57 -19.16 11.69 1.75
CA MET A 57 -19.40 12.55 0.59
C MET A 57 -20.33 11.89 -0.45
N PRO A 58 -21.61 11.63 -0.12
CA PRO A 58 -22.57 11.15 -1.11
C PRO A 58 -22.82 12.22 -2.19
N GLY A 59 -22.74 11.83 -3.47
CA GLY A 59 -23.26 12.64 -4.59
C GLY A 59 -22.36 13.75 -5.14
N ARG A 60 -21.10 13.90 -4.70
CA ARG A 60 -20.17 14.83 -5.35
C ARG A 60 -19.56 14.15 -6.59
N PRO A 61 -19.69 14.72 -7.81
CA PRO A 61 -19.00 14.17 -8.98
C PRO A 61 -17.49 14.17 -8.75
N ALA A 62 -16.83 13.13 -9.27
CA ALA A 62 -15.39 12.93 -9.18
C ALA A 62 -14.62 14.03 -9.95
#